data_AF-A0A973DE03-F1
#
_entry.id   AF-A0A973DE03-F1
#
_cell.length_a   1.000
_cell.length_b   1.000
_cell.length_c   1.000
_cell.angle_alpha   90.00
_cell.angle_beta   90.00
_cell.angle_gamma   90.00
#
_symmetry.space_group_name_H-M   'P 1'
#
loop_
_entity.id
_entity.type
_entity.pdbx_description
1 polymer ?
#
loop_
_entity_poly.entity_id
_entity_poly.type
_entity_poly.pdbx_seq_one_letter_code
_entity_poly.pdbx_strand_id
1 'polypeptide(L)'
;IAYLTAIDNDVFKTANYGNQLRPFDYALSDLLKGLFNPSADLANLIEQAYLTCNPDDYVDDEAYLYVSRLEWPLIPVITAIFTDNGEQEYNQAMEKALLAHKEYYNNEDHEGANEGAIPLALTALAIIAKDVKGYKLTVDNGYIPAWLIDVTPPTEPS
;
A
#
# COMPACT_ATOMS: atom_id res chain seq x y z
N ILE A 1 -4.92 -16.67 -1.85
CA ILE A 1 -4.74 -15.47 -2.72
C ILE A 1 -5.60 -15.54 -3.98
N ALA A 2 -5.55 -16.62 -4.78
CA ALA A 2 -6.27 -16.72 -6.06
C ALA A 2 -7.78 -16.35 -6.05
N TYR A 3 -8.49 -16.61 -4.94
CA TYR A 3 -9.89 -16.20 -4.79
C TYR A 3 -10.05 -14.67 -4.72
N LEU A 4 -9.24 -13.98 -3.91
CA LEU A 4 -9.33 -12.54 -3.70
C LEU A 4 -8.95 -11.73 -4.94
N THR A 5 -7.99 -12.24 -5.72
CA THR A 5 -7.54 -11.60 -6.97
C THR A 5 -8.54 -11.73 -8.12
N ALA A 6 -9.54 -12.62 -8.01
CA ALA A 6 -10.57 -12.85 -9.02
C ALA A 6 -11.88 -12.09 -8.75
N ILE A 7 -11.98 -11.38 -7.63
CA ILE A 7 -13.18 -10.61 -7.28
C ILE A 7 -13.26 -9.38 -8.18
N ASP A 8 -14.38 -9.23 -8.88
CA ASP A 8 -14.66 -8.05 -9.70
C ASP A 8 -14.94 -6.83 -8.82
N ASN A 9 -14.51 -5.65 -9.26
CA ASN A 9 -14.76 -4.40 -8.56
C ASN A 9 -16.26 -4.04 -8.46
N ASP A 10 -17.11 -4.59 -9.32
CA ASP A 10 -18.57 -4.48 -9.24
C ASP A 10 -19.13 -5.06 -7.93
N VAL A 11 -18.44 -6.02 -7.31
CA VAL A 11 -18.83 -6.52 -5.98
C VAL A 11 -18.75 -5.40 -4.95
N PHE A 12 -17.74 -4.52 -5.02
CA PHE A 12 -17.59 -3.40 -4.09
C PHE A 12 -18.65 -2.32 -4.31
N LYS A 13 -19.10 -2.09 -5.55
CA LYS A 13 -20.19 -1.14 -5.86
C LYS A 13 -21.50 -1.50 -5.17
N THR A 14 -21.75 -2.79 -4.97
CA THR A 14 -22.99 -3.30 -4.34
C THR A 14 -22.89 -3.49 -2.83
N ALA A 15 -21.71 -3.23 -2.23
CA ALA A 15 -21.51 -3.34 -0.79
C ALA A 15 -22.20 -2.21 -0.01
N ASN A 16 -22.37 -2.39 1.30
CA ASN A 16 -23.02 -1.41 2.20
C ASN A 16 -22.44 0.01 2.12
N TYR A 17 -21.16 0.14 1.76
CA TYR A 17 -20.45 1.41 1.63
C TYR A 17 -20.00 1.70 0.18
N GLY A 18 -20.56 1.00 -0.81
CA GLY A 18 -20.16 1.13 -2.22
C GLY A 18 -20.35 2.54 -2.79
N ASN A 19 -21.27 3.33 -2.23
CA ASN A 19 -21.50 4.73 -2.60
C ASN A 19 -20.42 5.70 -2.07
N GLN A 20 -19.60 5.27 -1.11
CA GLN A 20 -18.49 6.05 -0.58
C GLN A 20 -17.20 5.85 -1.39
N LEU A 21 -17.12 4.76 -2.15
CA LEU A 21 -15.97 4.46 -3.00
C LEU A 21 -15.81 5.52 -4.10
N ARG A 22 -14.55 5.80 -4.41
CA ARG A 22 -14.03 6.74 -5.39
C ARG A 22 -13.29 5.98 -6.50
N PRO A 23 -13.02 6.63 -7.65
CA PRO A 23 -12.22 6.02 -8.71
C PRO A 23 -10.90 5.43 -8.21
N PHE A 24 -10.27 6.08 -7.23
CA PHE A 24 -9.02 5.62 -6.61
C PHE A 24 -9.15 4.24 -5.95
N ASP A 25 -10.21 3.96 -5.20
CA ASP A 25 -10.37 2.67 -4.50
C ASP A 25 -10.35 1.47 -5.47
N TYR A 26 -10.99 1.65 -6.63
CA TYR A 26 -11.01 0.63 -7.67
C TYR A 26 -9.64 0.48 -8.34
N ALA A 27 -8.96 1.59 -8.62
CA ALA A 27 -7.62 1.56 -9.20
C ALA A 27 -6.58 0.95 -8.25
N LEU A 28 -6.65 1.26 -6.95
CA LEU A 28 -5.80 0.65 -5.93
C LEU A 28 -6.09 -0.85 -5.80
N SER A 29 -7.37 -1.25 -5.77
CA SER A 29 -7.78 -2.66 -5.79
C SER A 29 -7.18 -3.40 -6.98
N ASP A 30 -7.30 -2.86 -8.19
CA ASP A 30 -6.77 -3.48 -9.40
C ASP A 30 -5.24 -3.56 -9.39
N LEU A 31 -4.57 -2.50 -8.92
CA LEU A 31 -3.12 -2.50 -8.74
C LEU A 31 -2.67 -3.61 -7.77
N LEU A 32 -3.29 -3.70 -6.59
CA LEU A 32 -2.96 -4.70 -5.57
C LEU A 32 -3.20 -6.13 -6.07
N LYS A 33 -4.27 -6.37 -6.84
CA LYS A 33 -4.51 -7.67 -7.50
C LYS A 33 -3.44 -7.95 -8.56
N GLY A 34 -3.03 -6.92 -9.31
CA GLY A 34 -1.98 -6.98 -10.32
C GLY A 34 -0.63 -7.45 -9.78
N LEU A 35 -0.29 -7.09 -8.54
CA LEU A 35 0.96 -7.54 -7.88
C LEU A 35 1.08 -9.08 -7.80
N PHE A 36 -0.05 -9.80 -7.79
CA PHE A 36 -0.10 -11.25 -7.69
C PHE A 36 -0.47 -11.94 -9.02
N ASN A 37 -0.57 -11.18 -10.11
CA ASN A 37 -0.90 -11.69 -11.43
C ASN A 37 0.28 -11.48 -12.40
N PRO A 38 1.03 -12.54 -12.75
CA PRO A 38 2.19 -12.44 -13.65
C PRO A 38 1.88 -11.91 -15.06
N SER A 39 0.61 -11.92 -15.48
CA SER A 39 0.16 -11.43 -16.78
C SER A 39 -0.42 -10.01 -16.71
N ALA A 40 -0.44 -9.38 -15.54
CA ALA A 40 -0.96 -8.02 -15.40
C ALA A 40 -0.01 -6.99 -16.04
N ASP A 41 -0.58 -6.01 -16.72
CA ASP A 41 0.14 -4.81 -17.15
C ASP A 41 0.29 -3.87 -15.96
N LEU A 42 1.30 -4.13 -15.14
CA LEU A 42 1.52 -3.40 -13.90
C LEU A 42 1.83 -1.91 -14.14
N ALA A 43 2.48 -1.57 -15.25
CA ALA A 43 2.77 -0.18 -15.61
C ALA A 43 1.47 0.61 -15.83
N ASN A 44 0.54 0.05 -16.60
CA ASN A 44 -0.78 0.66 -16.79
C ASN A 44 -1.57 0.74 -15.47
N LEU A 45 -1.54 -0.29 -14.62
CA LEU A 45 -2.24 -0.25 -13.32
C LEU A 45 -1.70 0.85 -12.39
N ILE A 46 -0.37 1.04 -12.34
CA ILE A 46 0.27 2.13 -11.59
C ILE A 46 -0.16 3.49 -12.16
N GLU A 47 -0.16 3.64 -13.48
CA GLU A 47 -0.60 4.88 -14.14
C GLU A 47 -2.06 5.21 -13.77
N GLN A 48 -2.97 4.23 -13.84
CA GLN A 48 -4.38 4.44 -13.46
C GLN A 48 -4.53 4.82 -11.98
N ALA A 49 -3.73 4.23 -11.08
CA ALA A 49 -3.76 4.61 -9.67
C ALA A 49 -3.31 6.07 -9.46
N TYR A 50 -2.27 6.54 -10.15
CA TYR A 50 -1.88 7.95 -10.08
C TYR A 50 -2.94 8.90 -10.65
N LEU A 51 -3.54 8.56 -11.79
CA LEU A 51 -4.56 9.39 -12.44
C LEU A 51 -5.82 9.56 -11.58
N THR A 52 -6.08 8.64 -10.66
CA THR A 52 -7.26 8.64 -9.80
C THR A 52 -7.01 9.23 -8.41
N CYS A 53 -5.76 9.58 -8.06
CA CYS A 53 -5.43 10.36 -6.87
C CYS A 53 -5.93 11.82 -7.01
N ASN A 54 -7.25 12.02 -6.92
CA ASN A 54 -7.89 13.32 -7.09
C ASN A 54 -8.46 13.84 -5.75
N PRO A 55 -7.89 14.91 -5.15
CA PRO A 55 -8.43 15.54 -3.95
C PRO A 55 -9.88 15.98 -4.08
N ASP A 56 -10.30 16.42 -5.27
CA ASP A 56 -11.64 16.97 -5.50
C ASP A 56 -12.75 15.90 -5.38
N ASP A 57 -12.39 14.61 -5.38
CA ASP A 57 -13.33 13.50 -5.18
C ASP A 57 -13.77 13.36 -3.70
N TYR A 58 -13.12 14.07 -2.78
CA TYR A 58 -13.33 13.97 -1.34
C TYR A 58 -13.92 15.27 -0.79
N VAL A 59 -15.22 15.22 -0.49
CA VAL A 59 -15.96 16.35 0.11
C VAL A 59 -15.79 16.39 1.64
N ASP A 60 -15.40 15.26 2.23
CA ASP A 60 -15.18 15.08 3.65
C ASP A 60 -13.67 15.10 3.94
N ASP A 61 -13.26 15.97 4.86
CA ASP A 61 -11.85 16.20 5.19
C ASP A 61 -11.20 14.96 5.82
N GLU A 62 -11.95 14.16 6.58
CA GLU A 62 -11.43 12.95 7.22
C GLU A 62 -11.20 11.84 6.18
N ALA A 63 -12.14 11.64 5.26
CA ALA A 63 -11.96 10.71 4.15
C ALA A 63 -10.75 11.09 3.29
N TYR A 64 -10.57 12.38 2.98
CA TYR A 64 -9.38 12.89 2.28
C TYR A 64 -8.10 12.65 3.08
N LEU A 65 -8.12 12.96 4.38
CA LEU A 65 -6.96 12.80 5.26
C LEU A 65 -6.54 11.34 5.33
N TYR A 66 -7.49 10.42 5.48
CA TYR A 66 -7.26 8.98 5.46
C TYR A 66 -6.59 8.53 4.15
N VAL A 67 -7.19 8.79 2.99
CA VAL A 67 -6.63 8.29 1.72
C VAL A 67 -5.29 8.93 1.40
N SER A 68 -5.13 10.24 1.66
CA SER A 68 -3.92 10.98 1.30
C SER A 68 -2.73 10.63 2.19
N ARG A 69 -2.97 10.08 3.39
CA ARG A 69 -1.91 9.71 4.33
C ARG A 69 -1.64 8.22 4.40
N LEU A 70 -2.64 7.37 4.16
CA LEU A 70 -2.50 5.92 4.34
C LEU A 70 -2.44 5.16 3.01
N GLU A 71 -3.18 5.59 1.99
CA GLU A 71 -3.36 4.79 0.77
C GLU A 71 -2.61 5.35 -0.44
N TRP A 72 -2.69 6.65 -0.71
CA TRP A 72 -1.94 7.28 -1.80
C TRP A 72 -0.42 7.06 -1.69
N PRO A 73 0.19 7.09 -0.49
CA PRO A 73 1.62 6.82 -0.35
C PRO A 73 2.02 5.38 -0.71
N LEU A 74 1.08 4.43 -0.84
CA LEU A 74 1.39 3.08 -1.30
C LEU A 74 1.82 3.06 -2.77
N ILE A 75 1.25 3.94 -3.61
CA ILE A 75 1.53 3.99 -5.06
C ILE A 75 3.01 4.24 -5.37
N PRO A 76 3.68 5.27 -4.82
CA PRO A 76 5.11 5.48 -5.06
C PRO A 76 5.99 4.36 -4.50
N VAL A 77 5.61 3.72 -3.39
CA VAL A 77 6.34 2.55 -2.85
C VAL A 77 6.27 1.39 -3.85
N ILE A 78 5.07 1.05 -4.31
CA ILE A 78 4.85 0.01 -5.33
C ILE A 78 5.61 0.36 -6.62
N THR A 79 5.51 1.60 -7.08
CA THR A 79 6.22 2.08 -8.28
C THR A 79 7.72 1.81 -8.20
N ALA A 80 8.35 2.15 -7.07
CA ALA A 80 9.77 1.97 -6.89
C ALA A 80 10.19 0.49 -6.81
N ILE A 81 9.38 -0.36 -6.19
CA ILE A 81 9.64 -1.82 -6.14
C ILE A 81 9.67 -2.42 -7.55
N PHE A 82 8.75 -2.01 -8.42
CA PHE A 82 8.61 -2.60 -9.75
C PHE A 82 9.33 -1.82 -10.87
N THR A 83 10.05 -0.76 -10.51
CA THR A 83 11.00 -0.07 -11.41
C THR A 83 12.40 -0.67 -11.28
N ASP A 84 13.14 -0.74 -12.38
CA ASP A 84 14.52 -1.23 -12.37
C ASP A 84 15.44 -0.32 -11.57
N ASN A 85 16.29 -0.93 -10.73
CA ASN A 85 17.22 -0.24 -9.82
C ASN A 85 16.57 0.75 -8.84
N GLY A 86 15.28 0.60 -8.54
CA GLY A 86 14.50 1.50 -7.69
C GLY A 86 14.71 1.38 -6.17
N GLU A 87 15.78 0.76 -5.67
CA GLU A 87 15.97 0.55 -4.21
C GLU A 87 16.06 1.87 -3.44
N GLN A 88 16.71 2.88 -4.04
CA GLN A 88 16.84 4.20 -3.44
C GLN A 88 15.48 4.91 -3.39
N GLU A 89 14.74 4.91 -4.50
CA GLU A 89 13.41 5.47 -4.64
C GLU A 89 12.42 4.76 -3.70
N TYR A 90 12.58 3.45 -3.52
CA TYR A 90 11.78 2.65 -2.60
C TYR A 90 11.98 3.13 -1.16
N ASN A 91 13.22 3.29 -0.73
CA ASN A 91 13.50 3.79 0.62
C ASN A 91 12.99 5.22 0.83
N GLN A 92 13.13 6.10 -0.17
CA GLN A 92 12.57 7.46 -0.11
C GLN A 92 11.05 7.48 -0.06
N ALA A 93 10.39 6.60 -0.81
CA ALA A 93 8.92 6.46 -0.81
C ALA A 93 8.44 5.88 0.52
N MET A 94 9.12 4.86 1.06
CA MET A 94 8.83 4.27 2.36
C MET A 94 8.94 5.29 3.48
N GLU A 95 10.01 6.10 3.51
CA GLU A 95 10.18 7.16 4.50
C GLU A 95 9.00 8.14 4.48
N LYS A 96 8.61 8.63 3.31
CA LYS A 96 7.47 9.54 3.15
C LYS A 96 6.15 8.89 3.58
N ALA A 97 5.93 7.64 3.21
CA ALA A 97 4.71 6.93 3.57
C ALA A 97 4.61 6.67 5.08
N LEU A 98 5.72 6.34 5.73
CA LEU A 98 5.79 6.16 7.19
C LEU A 98 5.58 7.47 7.95
N LEU A 99 6.13 8.58 7.44
CA LEU A 99 5.84 9.91 7.98
C LEU A 99 4.36 10.26 7.83
N ALA A 100 3.76 9.99 6.68
CA ALA A 100 2.33 10.23 6.44
C ALA A 100 1.43 9.37 7.35
N HIS A 101 1.76 8.09 7.54
CA HIS A 101 1.10 7.22 8.51
C HIS A 101 1.19 7.79 9.93
N LYS A 102 2.37 8.25 10.35
CA LYS A 102 2.55 8.91 11.64
C LYS A 102 1.70 10.18 11.76
N GLU A 103 1.65 11.02 10.73
CA GLU A 103 0.83 12.23 10.72
C GLU A 103 -0.66 11.93 10.94
N TYR A 104 -1.18 10.85 10.33
CA TYR A 104 -2.57 10.44 10.49
C TYR A 104 -2.88 10.00 11.92
N TYR A 105 -2.04 9.12 12.49
CA TYR A 105 -2.30 8.53 13.81
C TYR A 105 -1.81 9.37 15.00
N ASN A 106 -1.00 10.39 14.77
CA ASN A 106 -0.47 11.29 15.80
C ASN A 106 -1.29 12.58 15.88
N ASN A 107 -2.61 12.46 15.90
CA ASN A 107 -3.56 13.54 16.17
C ASN A 107 -4.50 13.14 17.33
N GLU A 108 -5.19 14.12 17.94
CA GLU A 108 -6.02 13.90 19.13
C GLU A 108 -7.18 12.91 18.90
N ASP A 109 -7.65 12.80 17.66
CA ASP A 109 -8.77 11.93 17.28
C ASP A 109 -8.36 10.46 17.14
N HIS A 110 -7.08 10.18 16.91
CA HIS A 110 -6.53 8.83 16.67
C HIS A 110 -5.47 8.41 17.69
N GLU A 111 -5.20 9.21 18.72
CA GLU A 111 -4.21 8.91 19.75
C GLU A 111 -4.57 7.60 20.48
N GLY A 112 -3.67 6.62 20.40
CA GLY A 112 -3.87 5.30 21.03
C GLY A 112 -4.70 4.30 20.20
N ALA A 113 -5.06 4.62 18.96
CA ALA A 113 -5.65 3.64 18.03
C ALA A 113 -4.65 2.50 17.75
N ASN A 114 -5.09 1.25 17.93
CA ASN A 114 -4.23 0.08 17.75
C ASN A 114 -3.76 -0.07 16.30
N GLU A 115 -4.57 0.41 15.36
CA GLU A 115 -4.31 0.44 13.92
C GLU A 115 -3.08 1.30 13.57
N GLY A 116 -2.77 2.30 14.40
CA GLY A 116 -1.60 3.16 14.23
C GLY A 116 -0.28 2.49 14.61
N ALA A 117 -0.32 1.40 15.40
CA ALA A 117 0.89 0.77 15.94
C ALA A 117 1.74 0.07 14.87
N ILE A 118 1.10 -0.50 13.84
CA ILE A 118 1.79 -1.21 12.75
C ILE A 118 1.14 -0.85 11.40
N PRO A 119 1.88 -0.20 10.47
CA PRO A 119 1.39 0.08 9.13
C PRO A 119 1.41 -1.23 8.31
N LEU A 120 0.33 -2.01 8.39
CA LEU A 120 0.26 -3.35 7.79
C LEU A 120 0.53 -3.35 6.28
N ALA A 121 -0.01 -2.38 5.54
CA ALA A 121 0.20 -2.27 4.10
C ALA A 121 1.68 -2.02 3.76
N LEU A 122 2.33 -1.08 4.45
CA LEU A 122 3.76 -0.79 4.26
C LEU A 122 4.65 -1.95 4.70
N THR A 123 4.26 -2.67 5.75
CA THR A 123 4.95 -3.89 6.20
C THR A 123 4.88 -4.97 5.11
N ALA A 124 3.71 -5.19 4.52
CA ALA A 124 3.55 -6.14 3.42
C ALA A 124 4.37 -5.74 2.19
N LEU A 125 4.39 -4.45 1.82
CA LEU A 125 5.21 -3.95 0.72
C LEU A 125 6.71 -4.11 0.98
N ALA A 126 7.18 -3.95 2.22
CA ALA A 126 8.56 -4.20 2.58
C ALA A 126 8.97 -5.68 2.40
N ILE A 127 8.07 -6.61 2.73
CA ILE A 127 8.27 -8.04 2.47
C ILE A 127 8.33 -8.30 0.96
N ILE A 128 7.39 -7.75 0.18
CA ILE A 128 7.36 -7.90 -1.29
C ILE A 128 8.65 -7.33 -1.93
N ALA A 129 9.10 -6.15 -1.49
CA ALA A 129 10.31 -5.52 -1.99
C ALA A 129 11.55 -6.42 -1.82
N LYS A 130 11.65 -7.07 -0.65
CA LYS A 130 12.70 -8.03 -0.38
C LYS A 130 12.55 -9.31 -1.22
N ASP A 131 11.38 -9.90 -1.27
CA ASP A 131 11.16 -11.17 -1.96
C ASP A 131 11.37 -11.06 -3.48
N VAL A 132 10.94 -9.95 -4.09
CA VAL A 132 10.97 -9.77 -5.56
C VAL A 132 12.28 -9.16 -6.05
N LYS A 133 12.86 -8.20 -5.32
CA LYS A 133 14.04 -7.44 -5.76
C LYS A 133 15.25 -7.58 -4.84
N GLY A 134 15.10 -8.16 -3.65
CA GLY A 134 16.17 -8.20 -2.64
C GLY A 134 16.43 -6.86 -1.95
N TYR A 135 15.52 -5.88 -2.10
CA TYR A 135 15.70 -4.55 -1.52
C TYR A 135 15.70 -4.60 0.01
N LYS A 136 16.52 -3.75 0.62
CA LYS A 136 16.59 -3.56 2.06
C LYS A 136 15.83 -2.31 2.47
N LEU A 137 15.00 -2.43 3.50
CA LEU A 137 14.45 -1.28 4.19
C LEU A 137 15.53 -0.71 5.11
N THR A 138 16.00 0.49 4.80
CA THR A 138 17.07 1.19 5.52
C THR A 138 16.56 2.35 6.39
N VAL A 139 15.28 2.69 6.24
CA VAL A 139 14.64 3.75 7.00
C VAL A 139 14.39 3.30 8.43
N ASP A 140 14.99 3.99 9.40
CA ASP A 140 14.64 3.86 10.80
C ASP A 140 13.27 4.51 11.04
N ASN A 141 12.28 3.68 11.35
CA ASN A 141 10.88 4.11 11.32
C ASN A 141 10.10 3.79 12.60
N GLY A 142 10.65 3.00 13.52
CA GLY A 142 9.99 2.62 14.78
C GLY A 142 8.69 1.80 14.64
N TYR A 143 8.22 1.52 13.41
CA TYR A 143 6.93 0.90 13.10
C TYR A 143 7.07 -0.52 12.52
N ILE A 144 8.01 -0.71 11.60
CA ILE A 144 8.21 -1.96 10.87
C ILE A 144 9.47 -2.63 11.43
N PRO A 145 9.32 -3.61 12.35
CA PRO A 145 10.48 -4.28 12.90
C PRO A 145 11.16 -5.18 11.87
N ALA A 146 12.50 -5.15 11.83
CA ALA A 146 13.30 -5.92 10.88
C ALA A 146 12.98 -7.43 10.89
N TRP A 147 12.65 -8.01 12.06
CA TRP A 147 12.31 -9.44 12.17
C TRP A 147 11.03 -9.84 11.42
N LEU A 148 10.12 -8.90 11.09
CA LEU A 148 8.96 -9.17 10.22
C LEU A 148 9.33 -9.22 8.74
N ILE A 149 10.43 -8.57 8.34
CA ILE A 149 10.94 -8.57 6.96
C ILE A 149 11.95 -9.72 6.78
N ASP A 150 12.70 -10.04 7.84
CA ASP A 150 13.74 -11.05 7.87
C ASP A 150 13.27 -12.47 8.20
N VAL A 151 11.98 -12.75 7.98
CA VAL A 151 11.45 -14.10 8.13
C VAL A 151 12.17 -15.02 7.13
N THR A 152 13.00 -15.91 7.64
CA THR A 152 13.54 -17.01 6.83
C THR A 152 12.41 -18.01 6.68
N PRO A 153 11.92 -18.33 5.46
CA PRO A 153 10.91 -19.35 5.30
C PRO A 153 11.43 -20.65 5.92
N PRO A 154 10.61 -21.42 6.66
CA PRO A 154 11.04 -22.75 7.09
C PRO A 154 11.41 -23.55 5.84
N THR A 155 12.64 -24.07 5.81
CA THR A 155 13.06 -25.04 4.81
C THR A 155 12.10 -26.22 4.86
N GLU A 156 11.48 -26.55 3.72
CA GLU A 156 10.66 -27.77 3.64
C GLU A 156 11.47 -28.96 4.15
N PRO A 157 10.90 -29.82 5.01
CA PRO A 157 11.57 -31.03 5.42
C PRO A 157 11.85 -31.90 4.19
N SER A 158 13.13 -32.20 3.99
CA SER A 158 13.65 -33.13 2.98
C SER A 158 13.12 -34.54 3.13
#